data_AF-A0A9E1S0Y9-F1
#
_entry.id   AF-A0A9E1S0Y9-F1
#
_cell.length_a   1.000
_cell.length_b   1.000
_cell.length_c   1.000
_cell.angle_alpha   90.00
_cell.angle_beta   90.00
_cell.angle_gamma   90.00
#
_symmetry.space_group_name_H-M   'P 1'
#
loop_
_entity.id
_entity.type
_entity.pdbx_description
1 polymer ?
#
loop_
_entity_poly.entity_id
_entity_poly.type
_entity_poly.pdbx_seq_one_letter_code
_entity_poly.pdbx_strand_id
1 'polypeptide(L)'
;MFDNSHSPWLFHRDEVDLLEDQIEDLYHKHQGPLTPTMTMEQEVLSEQLQTEEHSDIDLSENFKESFVDSMKRSKPQSFGETDISSPLLGLGAHRHPLYRQARDWSVVVYDYAKERYDDGVRTRDVFRVYANVNLVPIKLSVALLEEVGEGVMPVEIAIHEYRLANVYLKRVVDCLAHVGAQTIEDDSVNSMIRIGRKLHKIIEKRMSDLENRQRRTLI
;
A
#
# COMPACT_ATOMS: atom_id res chain seq x y z
N MET A 1 1.11 -34.40 -33.68
CA MET A 1 -0.20 -34.00 -33.10
C MET A 1 0.07 -32.68 -32.41
N PHE A 2 -0.67 -31.64 -32.78
CA PHE A 2 -0.26 -30.24 -32.60
C PHE A 2 -0.06 -29.84 -31.14
N ASP A 3 0.98 -29.03 -30.99
CA ASP A 3 1.44 -28.25 -29.85
C ASP A 3 0.28 -27.52 -29.18
N ASN A 4 0.03 -27.81 -27.90
CA ASN A 4 -0.95 -27.08 -27.11
C ASN A 4 -0.27 -25.80 -26.63
N SER A 5 -0.16 -24.84 -27.54
CA SER A 5 0.31 -23.48 -27.30
C SER A 5 -0.47 -22.88 -26.12
N HIS A 6 0.13 -22.93 -24.94
CA HIS A 6 -0.26 -22.09 -23.81
C HIS A 6 0.00 -20.64 -24.23
N SER A 7 -1.05 -19.96 -24.68
CA SER A 7 -1.02 -18.54 -25.02
C SER A 7 -0.46 -17.75 -23.82
N PRO A 8 0.66 -17.02 -23.98
CA PRO A 8 1.27 -16.21 -22.91
C PRO A 8 0.43 -15.00 -22.48
N TRP A 9 -0.71 -14.80 -23.14
CA TRP A 9 -1.59 -13.63 -23.04
C TRP A 9 -2.76 -13.81 -22.05
N LEU A 10 -2.73 -14.84 -21.21
CA LEU A 10 -3.60 -14.89 -20.04
C LEU A 10 -3.12 -13.78 -19.10
N PHE A 11 -3.71 -12.59 -19.23
CA PHE A 11 -3.71 -11.56 -18.21
C PHE A 11 -4.14 -12.23 -16.90
N HIS A 12 -3.16 -12.58 -16.06
CA HIS A 12 -3.45 -12.92 -14.69
C HIS A 12 -3.85 -11.59 -14.08
N ARG A 13 -5.15 -11.42 -13.80
CA ARG A 13 -5.62 -10.28 -13.02
C ARG A 13 -4.91 -10.40 -11.67
N ASP A 14 -4.03 -9.44 -11.39
CA ASP A 14 -3.18 -9.54 -10.22
C ASP A 14 -4.05 -9.28 -8.98
N GLU A 15 -3.72 -9.93 -7.86
CA GLU A 15 -4.51 -9.80 -6.63
C GLU A 15 -4.55 -8.36 -6.10
N VAL A 16 -3.61 -7.53 -6.55
CA VAL A 16 -3.56 -6.09 -6.31
C VAL A 16 -4.68 -5.38 -7.05
N ASP A 17 -4.90 -5.69 -8.33
CA ASP A 17 -5.99 -5.11 -9.14
C ASP A 17 -7.35 -5.28 -8.43
N LEU A 18 -7.61 -6.46 -7.87
CA LEU A 18 -8.84 -6.74 -7.12
C LEU A 18 -9.00 -5.86 -5.87
N LEU A 19 -7.90 -5.52 -5.20
CA LEU A 19 -7.92 -4.66 -4.02
C LEU A 19 -8.11 -3.20 -4.42
N GLU A 20 -7.51 -2.79 -5.55
CA GLU A 20 -7.68 -1.45 -6.12
C GLU A 20 -9.11 -1.23 -6.59
N ASP A 21 -9.72 -2.20 -7.27
CA ASP A 21 -11.13 -2.17 -7.67
C ASP A 21 -12.05 -2.01 -6.45
N GLN A 22 -11.76 -2.69 -5.34
CA GLN A 22 -12.54 -2.56 -4.09
C GLN A 22 -12.45 -1.14 -3.50
N ILE A 23 -11.32 -0.46 -3.66
CA ILE A 23 -11.14 0.92 -3.22
C ILE A 23 -11.85 1.88 -4.19
N GLU A 24 -11.72 1.64 -5.49
CA GLU A 24 -12.38 2.41 -6.54
C GLU A 24 -13.91 2.36 -6.38
N ASP A 25 -14.47 1.19 -6.05
CA ASP A 25 -15.90 1.03 -5.72
C ASP A 25 -16.33 1.90 -4.54
N LEU A 26 -15.48 2.05 -3.51
CA LEU A 26 -15.76 2.93 -2.37
C LEU A 26 -15.77 4.40 -2.77
N TYR A 27 -14.82 4.83 -3.60
CA TYR A 27 -14.82 6.17 -4.18
C TYR A 27 -16.09 6.38 -5.01
N HIS A 28 -16.41 5.50 -5.96
CA HIS A 28 -17.62 5.63 -6.78
C HIS A 28 -18.91 5.71 -5.94
N LYS A 29 -18.99 4.93 -4.86
CA LYS A 29 -20.18 4.88 -4.00
C LYS A 29 -20.33 6.11 -3.12
N HIS A 30 -19.23 6.69 -2.62
CA HIS A 30 -19.27 7.71 -1.58
C HIS A 30 -18.77 9.09 -2.04
N GLN A 31 -18.15 9.19 -3.21
CA GLN A 31 -17.70 10.44 -3.80
C GLN A 31 -18.89 11.14 -4.49
N GLY A 32 -19.72 11.79 -3.67
CA GLY A 32 -20.74 12.73 -4.15
C GLY A 32 -20.15 14.10 -4.54
N PRO A 33 -20.95 15.00 -5.13
CA PRO A 33 -20.52 16.37 -5.40
C PRO A 33 -20.03 17.04 -4.11
N LEU A 34 -18.97 17.85 -4.21
CA LEU A 34 -18.42 18.62 -3.09
C LEU A 34 -19.46 19.64 -2.62
N THR A 35 -20.26 19.25 -1.62
CA THR A 35 -21.23 20.10 -0.95
C THR A 35 -20.58 20.82 0.24
N PRO A 36 -21.14 21.96 0.71
CA PRO A 36 -20.60 22.68 1.87
C PRO A 36 -20.48 21.84 3.15
N THR A 37 -21.29 20.79 3.25
CA THR A 37 -21.20 19.76 4.29
C THR A 37 -20.78 18.46 3.63
N MET A 38 -19.58 17.97 3.95
CA MET A 38 -19.11 16.65 3.51
C MET A 38 -19.73 15.58 4.40
N THR A 39 -20.03 14.41 3.83
CA THR A 39 -20.37 13.25 4.66
C THR A 39 -19.11 12.73 5.37
N MET A 40 -19.30 11.95 6.44
CA MET A 40 -18.20 11.31 7.15
C MET A 40 -17.33 10.47 6.19
N GLU A 41 -17.96 9.76 5.26
CA GLU A 41 -17.26 8.92 4.28
C GLU A 41 -16.43 9.76 3.33
N GLN A 42 -16.99 10.88 2.84
CA GLN A 42 -16.24 11.82 2.00
C GLN A 42 -15.04 12.41 2.73
N GLU A 43 -15.16 12.74 4.03
CA GLU A 43 -14.02 13.23 4.82
C GLU A 43 -12.92 12.17 4.94
N VAL A 44 -13.27 10.91 5.22
CA VAL A 44 -12.30 9.82 5.32
C VAL A 44 -11.59 9.56 3.98
N LEU A 45 -12.33 9.53 2.87
CA LEU A 45 -11.75 9.38 1.54
C LEU A 45 -10.89 10.60 1.13
N SER A 46 -11.27 11.81 1.53
CA SER A 46 -10.48 13.01 1.25
C SER A 46 -9.17 13.03 2.05
N GLU A 47 -9.18 12.54 3.30
CA GLU A 47 -7.96 12.36 4.09
C GLU A 47 -7.01 11.36 3.42
N GLN A 48 -7.53 10.29 2.80
CA GLN A 48 -6.71 9.34 2.04
C GLN A 48 -6.07 10.01 0.84
N LEU A 49 -6.85 10.72 0.02
CA LEU A 49 -6.33 11.45 -1.14
C LEU A 49 -5.25 12.46 -0.73
N GLN A 50 -5.48 13.24 0.33
CA GLN A 50 -4.47 14.16 0.85
C GLN A 50 -3.21 13.42 1.33
N THR A 51 -3.35 12.24 1.92
CA THR A 51 -2.20 11.45 2.38
C THR A 51 -1.35 11.02 1.19
N GLU A 52 -1.97 10.50 0.12
CA GLU A 52 -1.28 10.13 -1.11
C GLU A 52 -0.63 11.36 -1.78
N GLU A 53 -1.36 12.47 -1.94
CA GLU A 53 -0.85 13.70 -2.55
C GLU A 53 0.38 14.26 -1.81
N HIS A 54 0.36 14.30 -0.47
CA HIS A 54 1.52 14.74 0.30
C HIS A 54 2.70 13.79 0.11
N SER A 55 2.43 12.49 0.06
CA SER A 55 3.45 11.48 -0.17
C SER A 55 4.09 11.66 -1.55
N ASP A 56 3.29 11.82 -2.60
CA ASP A 56 3.77 12.03 -3.96
C ASP A 56 4.60 13.31 -4.10
N ILE A 57 4.20 14.38 -3.40
CA ILE A 57 4.98 15.62 -3.32
C ILE A 57 6.34 15.35 -2.66
N ASP A 58 6.36 14.72 -1.47
CA ASP A 58 7.59 14.39 -0.74
C ASP A 58 8.53 13.52 -1.60
N LEU A 59 7.99 12.52 -2.29
CA LEU A 59 8.75 11.66 -3.18
C LEU A 59 9.31 12.46 -4.36
N SER A 60 8.52 13.33 -4.98
CA SER A 60 8.95 14.18 -6.11
C SER A 60 10.04 15.17 -5.74
N GLU A 61 10.03 15.71 -4.51
CA GLU A 61 11.05 16.62 -4.01
C GLU A 61 12.37 15.89 -3.77
N ASN A 62 12.32 14.73 -3.10
CA ASN A 62 13.48 13.86 -2.91
C ASN A 62 14.08 13.42 -4.26
N PHE A 63 13.24 13.16 -5.27
CA PHE A 63 13.70 12.84 -6.62
C PHE A 63 14.44 13.98 -7.31
N LYS A 64 13.97 15.22 -7.17
CA LYS A 64 14.66 16.38 -7.75
C LYS A 64 16.05 16.53 -7.14
N GLU A 65 16.20 16.30 -5.84
CA GLU A 65 17.50 16.35 -5.16
C GLU A 65 18.41 15.20 -5.59
N SER A 66 17.90 13.97 -5.62
CA SER A 66 18.64 12.76 -6.04
C SER A 66 19.09 12.84 -7.52
N PHE A 67 18.25 13.36 -8.41
CA PHE A 67 18.57 13.57 -9.82
C PHE A 67 19.66 14.63 -10.00
N VAL A 68 19.58 15.75 -9.28
CA VAL A 68 20.62 16.81 -9.30
C VAL A 68 21.96 16.26 -8.81
N ASP A 69 21.97 15.44 -7.77
CA ASP A 69 23.20 14.85 -7.24
C ASP A 69 23.75 13.70 -8.11
N SER A 70 22.89 12.94 -8.78
CA SER A 70 23.28 11.95 -9.79
C SER A 70 23.89 12.61 -11.04
N MET A 71 23.33 13.74 -11.49
CA MET A 71 23.86 14.51 -12.63
C MET A 71 25.22 15.15 -12.35
N LYS A 72 25.47 15.56 -11.09
CA LYS A 72 26.81 16.04 -10.68
C LYS A 72 27.87 14.93 -10.66
N ARG A 73 27.47 13.67 -10.53
CA ARG A 73 28.37 12.51 -10.39
C ARG A 73 28.58 11.71 -11.68
N SER A 74 27.83 11.98 -12.75
CA SER A 74 27.89 11.21 -14.00
C SER A 74 28.32 12.06 -15.22
N LYS A 75 29.36 11.60 -15.93
CA LYS A 75 29.63 12.05 -17.31
C LYS A 75 28.48 11.56 -18.21
N PRO A 76 28.11 12.31 -19.26
CA PRO A 76 26.89 12.06 -20.02
C PRO A 76 27.01 10.73 -20.77
N GLN A 77 26.31 9.70 -20.30
CA GLN A 77 25.99 8.53 -21.11
C GLN A 77 24.62 8.77 -21.72
N SER A 78 24.54 8.62 -23.05
CA SER A 78 23.30 8.77 -23.80
C SER A 78 22.27 7.75 -23.29
N PHE A 79 21.11 8.25 -22.89
CA PHE A 79 19.93 7.43 -22.65
C PHE A 79 19.54 6.76 -23.97
N GLY A 80 19.91 5.49 -24.13
CA GLY A 80 19.28 4.60 -25.09
C GLY A 80 17.90 4.26 -24.56
N GLU A 81 16.90 4.32 -25.43
CA GLU A 81 15.53 3.89 -25.18
C GLU A 81 15.53 2.45 -24.63
N THR A 82 15.34 2.32 -23.31
CA THR A 82 15.09 1.02 -22.70
C THR A 82 13.63 0.66 -22.95
N ASP A 83 13.48 -0.28 -23.87
CA ASP A 83 12.32 -1.12 -24.12
C ASP A 83 11.61 -1.50 -22.80
N ILE A 84 10.41 -0.92 -22.58
CA ILE A 84 9.54 -1.15 -21.41
C ILE A 84 8.81 -2.48 -21.57
N SER A 85 9.56 -3.53 -21.89
CA SER A 85 9.06 -4.90 -22.04
C SER A 85 10.00 -5.88 -21.33
N SER A 86 10.38 -5.55 -20.09
CA SER A 86 11.15 -6.47 -19.24
C SER A 86 10.23 -7.44 -18.48
N PRO A 87 10.57 -8.74 -18.34
CA PRO A 87 9.72 -9.81 -17.81
C PRO A 87 9.45 -9.75 -16.28
N LEU A 88 9.51 -8.57 -15.66
CA LEU A 88 9.35 -8.37 -14.21
C LEU A 88 7.90 -8.53 -13.72
N LEU A 89 6.92 -8.48 -14.63
CA LEU A 89 5.50 -8.73 -14.35
C LEU A 89 5.18 -10.15 -13.84
N GLY A 90 6.17 -11.06 -13.76
CA GLY A 90 5.97 -12.45 -13.36
C GLY A 90 6.57 -12.88 -12.02
N LEU A 91 7.29 -12.03 -11.28
CA LEU A 91 8.14 -12.50 -10.17
C LEU A 91 8.05 -11.64 -8.89
N GLY A 92 7.20 -12.07 -7.95
CA GLY A 92 7.69 -12.27 -6.58
C GLY A 92 6.95 -11.58 -5.43
N ALA A 93 6.31 -10.43 -5.61
CA ALA A 93 5.66 -9.72 -4.50
C ALA A 93 4.56 -10.56 -3.83
N HIS A 94 3.66 -11.19 -4.61
CA HIS A 94 2.63 -12.12 -4.11
C HIS A 94 3.18 -13.39 -3.43
N ARG A 95 4.45 -13.75 -3.72
CA ARG A 95 5.14 -14.87 -3.07
C ARG A 95 5.86 -14.44 -1.80
N HIS A 96 6.02 -13.13 -1.59
CA HIS A 96 6.73 -12.61 -0.44
C HIS A 96 5.94 -12.88 0.84
N PRO A 97 6.56 -13.49 1.88
CA PRO A 97 5.86 -13.83 3.12
C PRO A 97 5.18 -12.64 3.81
N LEU A 98 5.83 -11.47 3.78
CA LEU A 98 5.25 -10.22 4.32
C LEU A 98 3.96 -9.82 3.59
N TYR A 99 3.95 -9.86 2.25
CA TYR A 99 2.76 -9.52 1.47
C TYR A 99 1.62 -10.48 1.80
N ARG A 100 1.89 -11.79 1.80
CA ARG A 100 0.87 -12.82 2.13
C ARG A 100 0.30 -12.60 3.52
N GLN A 101 1.16 -12.35 4.51
CA GLN A 101 0.71 -12.09 5.87
C GLN A 101 -0.15 -10.82 5.96
N ALA A 102 0.20 -9.76 5.22
CA ALA A 102 -0.59 -8.53 5.17
C ALA A 102 -1.93 -8.73 4.45
N ARG A 103 -1.95 -9.51 3.36
CA ARG A 103 -3.14 -9.85 2.59
C ARG A 103 -4.11 -10.72 3.39
N ASP A 104 -3.61 -11.77 4.04
CA ASP A 104 -4.45 -12.64 4.88
C ASP A 104 -5.06 -11.86 6.04
N TRP A 105 -4.29 -10.93 6.62
CA TRP A 105 -4.79 -10.01 7.65
C TRP A 105 -5.81 -9.02 7.10
N SER A 106 -5.56 -8.43 5.92
CA SER A 106 -6.44 -7.40 5.34
C SER A 106 -7.80 -7.97 4.98
N VAL A 107 -7.87 -9.18 4.43
CA VAL A 107 -9.14 -9.87 4.10
C VAL A 107 -10.02 -10.00 5.34
N VAL A 108 -9.47 -10.54 6.43
CA VAL A 108 -10.22 -10.74 7.68
C VAL A 108 -10.72 -9.41 8.27
N VAL A 109 -9.88 -8.37 8.24
CA VAL A 109 -10.23 -7.05 8.78
C VAL A 109 -11.23 -6.32 7.88
N TYR A 110 -11.10 -6.47 6.56
CA TYR A 110 -12.03 -5.90 5.57
C TYR A 110 -13.41 -6.49 5.73
N ASP A 111 -13.53 -7.82 5.75
CA ASP A 111 -14.82 -8.50 5.90
C ASP A 111 -15.52 -8.09 7.20
N TYR A 112 -14.77 -8.05 8.31
CA TYR A 112 -15.28 -7.57 9.59
C TYR A 112 -15.81 -6.13 9.51
N ALA A 113 -15.02 -5.19 8.97
CA ALA A 113 -15.40 -3.79 8.92
C ALA A 113 -16.57 -3.55 7.96
N LYS A 114 -16.60 -4.29 6.85
CA LYS A 114 -17.68 -4.28 5.87
C LYS A 114 -18.99 -4.74 6.51
N GLU A 115 -18.98 -5.92 7.14
CA GLU A 115 -20.15 -6.49 7.82
C GLU A 115 -20.69 -5.51 8.88
N ARG A 116 -19.82 -5.00 9.76
CA ARG A 116 -20.23 -4.03 10.78
C ARG A 116 -20.83 -2.75 10.19
N TYR A 117 -20.26 -2.25 9.09
CA TYR A 117 -20.75 -1.03 8.45
C TYR A 117 -22.10 -1.26 7.74
N ASP A 118 -22.24 -2.38 7.03
CA ASP A 118 -23.45 -2.75 6.29
C ASP A 118 -24.60 -3.12 7.27
N ASP A 119 -24.29 -3.72 8.42
CA ASP A 119 -25.25 -4.06 9.50
C ASP A 119 -25.65 -2.86 10.39
N GLY A 120 -25.20 -1.65 10.04
CA GLY A 120 -25.70 -0.40 10.62
C GLY A 120 -24.80 0.26 11.66
N VAL A 121 -23.62 -0.29 11.97
CA VAL A 121 -22.60 0.38 12.81
C VAL A 121 -21.79 1.36 11.96
N ARG A 122 -22.47 2.38 11.42
CA ARG A 122 -21.89 3.38 10.50
C ARG A 122 -21.14 4.49 11.24
N THR A 123 -20.08 4.12 11.95
CA THR A 123 -19.20 5.06 12.63
C THR A 123 -17.99 5.42 11.77
N ARG A 124 -17.35 6.56 12.08
CA ARG A 124 -16.12 7.00 11.40
C ARG A 124 -15.02 5.95 11.48
N ASP A 125 -14.82 5.36 12.65
CA ASP A 125 -13.75 4.39 12.86
C ASP A 125 -13.98 3.10 12.05
N VAL A 126 -15.21 2.58 12.00
CA VAL A 126 -15.53 1.40 11.19
C VAL A 126 -15.31 1.69 9.70
N PHE A 127 -15.80 2.82 9.20
CA PHE A 127 -15.59 3.19 7.80
C PHE A 127 -14.11 3.43 7.48
N ARG A 128 -13.35 4.05 8.40
CA ARG A 128 -11.92 4.24 8.22
C ARG A 128 -11.16 2.91 8.19
N VAL A 129 -11.53 1.91 9.00
CA VAL A 129 -10.97 0.56 8.86
C VAL A 129 -11.30 0.00 7.47
N TYR A 130 -12.57 0.04 7.09
CA TYR A 130 -13.07 -0.49 5.82
C TYR A 130 -12.38 0.12 4.60
N ALA A 131 -12.17 1.44 4.59
CA ALA A 131 -11.56 2.16 3.48
C ALA A 131 -10.02 2.04 3.41
N ASN A 132 -9.33 1.84 4.54
CA ASN A 132 -7.86 1.89 4.58
C ASN A 132 -7.20 0.51 4.56
N VAL A 133 -7.90 -0.55 4.96
CA VAL A 133 -7.27 -1.87 5.18
C VAL A 133 -6.62 -2.45 3.92
N ASN A 134 -7.24 -2.28 2.75
CA ASN A 134 -6.72 -2.81 1.48
C ASN A 134 -5.54 -2.01 0.93
N LEU A 135 -5.37 -0.75 1.34
CA LEU A 135 -4.20 0.04 0.96
C LEU A 135 -2.91 -0.55 1.53
N VAL A 136 -2.95 -1.24 2.67
CA VAL A 136 -1.76 -1.85 3.28
C VAL A 136 -1.09 -2.88 2.36
N PRO A 137 -1.76 -3.96 1.91
CA PRO A 137 -1.16 -4.90 0.97
C PRO A 137 -0.81 -4.27 -0.39
N ILE A 138 -1.60 -3.31 -0.91
CA ILE A 138 -1.30 -2.61 -2.17
C ILE A 138 0.05 -1.87 -2.08
N LYS A 139 0.22 -1.04 -1.05
CA LYS A 139 1.48 -0.30 -0.83
C LYS A 139 2.65 -1.24 -0.57
N LEU A 140 2.42 -2.35 0.15
CA LEU A 140 3.44 -3.37 0.33
C LEU A 140 3.85 -4.07 -0.97
N SER A 141 2.93 -4.37 -1.89
CA SER A 141 3.31 -4.98 -3.17
C SER A 141 4.25 -4.09 -3.97
N VAL A 142 3.96 -2.78 -4.04
CA VAL A 142 4.83 -1.81 -4.73
C VAL A 142 6.18 -1.73 -4.03
N ALA A 143 6.19 -1.55 -2.70
CA ALA A 143 7.43 -1.48 -1.92
C ALA A 143 8.34 -2.71 -2.12
N LEU A 144 7.74 -3.90 -2.16
CA LEU A 144 8.45 -5.17 -2.33
C LEU A 144 9.01 -5.36 -3.73
N LEU A 145 8.29 -4.89 -4.75
CA LEU A 145 8.74 -4.93 -6.13
C LEU A 145 9.96 -4.02 -6.31
N GLU A 146 9.86 -2.78 -5.81
CA GLU A 146 10.90 -1.76 -5.92
C GLU A 146 12.14 -2.07 -5.08
N GLU A 147 11.99 -2.75 -3.94
CA GLU A 147 13.12 -3.18 -3.10
C GLU A 147 14.10 -4.12 -3.83
N VAL A 148 13.65 -4.84 -4.86
CA VAL A 148 14.49 -5.72 -5.68
C VAL A 148 15.18 -4.95 -6.81
N GLY A 149 14.72 -3.73 -7.12
CA GLY A 149 15.30 -2.87 -8.15
C GLY A 149 16.73 -2.46 -7.83
N GLU A 150 17.55 -2.35 -8.88
CA GLU A 150 18.92 -1.87 -8.78
C GLU A 150 18.96 -0.33 -8.89
N GLY A 151 19.57 0.32 -7.90
CA GLY A 151 19.80 1.77 -7.92
C GLY A 151 19.22 2.50 -6.71
N VAL A 152 19.48 3.81 -6.65
CA VAL A 152 19.00 4.67 -5.55
C VAL A 152 17.50 4.91 -5.66
N MET A 153 17.00 5.13 -6.88
CA MET A 153 15.59 5.44 -7.15
C MET A 153 14.63 4.33 -6.70
N PRO A 154 14.78 3.06 -7.12
CA PRO A 154 13.89 1.99 -6.64
C PRO A 154 13.89 1.84 -5.11
N VAL A 155 15.05 2.04 -4.47
CA VAL A 155 15.15 2.00 -3.00
C VAL A 155 14.38 3.15 -2.33
N GLU A 156 14.43 4.36 -2.90
CA GLU A 156 13.65 5.51 -2.41
C GLU A 156 12.14 5.27 -2.54
N ILE A 157 11.69 4.75 -3.68
CA ILE A 157 10.28 4.36 -3.89
C ILE A 157 9.89 3.28 -2.88
N ALA A 158 10.72 2.25 -2.70
CA ALA A 158 10.43 1.18 -1.75
C ALA A 158 10.26 1.72 -0.32
N ILE A 159 11.16 2.60 0.14
CA ILE A 159 11.08 3.24 1.46
C ILE A 159 9.78 4.05 1.57
N HIS A 160 9.46 4.81 0.53
CA HIS A 160 8.25 5.63 0.48
C HIS A 160 6.97 4.79 0.61
N GLU A 161 6.86 3.73 -0.18
CA GLU A 161 5.70 2.84 -0.16
C GLU A 161 5.59 2.06 1.17
N TYR A 162 6.72 1.68 1.79
CA TYR A 162 6.72 1.14 3.15
C TYR A 162 6.19 2.14 4.19
N ARG A 163 6.49 3.45 4.05
CA ARG A 163 5.95 4.49 4.93
C ARG A 163 4.44 4.61 4.77
N LEU A 164 3.93 4.67 3.54
CA LEU A 164 2.50 4.71 3.27
C LEU A 164 1.77 3.48 3.83
N ALA A 165 2.31 2.29 3.59
CA ALA A 165 1.77 1.06 4.17
C ALA A 165 1.66 1.15 5.71
N ASN A 166 2.67 1.70 6.38
CA ASN A 166 2.66 1.92 7.83
C ASN A 166 1.63 2.95 8.29
N VAL A 167 1.45 4.06 7.54
CA VAL A 167 0.42 5.07 7.86
C VAL A 167 -0.96 4.44 7.85
N TYR A 168 -1.30 3.70 6.79
CA TYR A 168 -2.59 3.03 6.68
C TYR A 168 -2.77 1.94 7.72
N LEU A 169 -1.76 1.12 7.94
CA LEU A 169 -1.79 0.07 8.96
C LEU A 169 -2.02 0.64 10.36
N LYS A 170 -1.34 1.74 10.71
CA LYS A 170 -1.51 2.41 12.00
C LYS A 170 -2.92 2.97 12.15
N ARG A 171 -3.45 3.66 11.14
CA ARG A 171 -4.84 4.16 11.14
C ARG A 171 -5.84 3.04 11.37
N VAL A 172 -5.68 1.92 10.66
CA VAL A 172 -6.55 0.74 10.81
C VAL A 172 -6.47 0.17 12.22
N VAL A 173 -5.26 -0.04 12.75
CA VAL A 173 -5.07 -0.62 14.09
C VAL A 173 -5.62 0.31 15.19
N ASP A 174 -5.41 1.62 15.08
CA ASP A 174 -5.92 2.59 16.04
C ASP A 174 -7.45 2.65 16.02
N CYS A 175 -8.07 2.66 14.84
CA CYS A 175 -9.52 2.60 14.71
C CYS A 175 -10.10 1.26 15.18
N LEU A 176 -9.46 0.12 14.89
CA LEU A 176 -9.87 -1.18 15.44
C LEU A 176 -9.83 -1.19 16.97
N ALA A 177 -8.85 -0.53 17.60
CA ALA A 177 -8.78 -0.41 19.05
C ALA A 177 -9.94 0.42 19.62
N HIS A 178 -10.33 1.49 18.93
CA HIS A 178 -11.51 2.28 19.33
C HIS A 178 -12.81 1.48 19.17
N VAL A 179 -12.98 0.76 18.05
CA VAL A 179 -14.15 -0.10 17.82
C VAL A 179 -14.21 -1.22 18.87
N GLY A 180 -13.07 -1.87 19.14
CA GLY A 180 -12.96 -2.94 20.13
C GLY A 180 -13.24 -2.49 21.56
N ALA A 181 -12.95 -1.24 21.93
CA ALA A 181 -13.29 -0.70 23.23
C ALA A 181 -14.80 -0.45 23.43
N GLN A 182 -15.56 -0.32 22.33
CA GLN A 182 -17.00 -0.07 22.35
C GLN A 182 -17.83 -1.37 22.36
N THR A 183 -17.24 -2.49 21.95
CA THR A 183 -17.88 -3.81 21.94
C THR A 183 -17.27 -4.69 23.03
N ILE A 184 -18.10 -5.28 23.89
CA ILE A 184 -17.69 -6.20 24.97
C ILE A 184 -16.75 -7.27 24.39
N GLU A 185 -15.49 -7.26 24.86
CA GLU A 185 -14.36 -8.14 24.50
C GLU A 185 -14.58 -9.08 23.31
N ASP A 186 -14.38 -8.56 22.10
CA ASP A 186 -14.35 -9.36 20.88
C ASP A 186 -12.91 -9.88 20.65
N ASP A 187 -12.68 -11.15 20.99
CA ASP A 187 -11.39 -11.84 20.80
C ASP A 187 -10.89 -11.77 19.34
N SER A 188 -11.80 -11.65 18.37
CA SER A 188 -11.44 -11.52 16.96
C SER A 188 -10.75 -10.18 16.68
N VAL A 189 -11.31 -9.07 17.19
CA VAL A 189 -10.75 -7.72 17.04
C VAL A 189 -9.40 -7.61 17.72
N ASN A 190 -9.26 -8.20 18.91
CA ASN A 190 -7.98 -8.26 19.63
C ASN A 190 -6.91 -9.02 18.83
N SER A 191 -7.29 -10.11 18.16
CA SER A 191 -6.38 -10.85 17.28
C SER A 191 -5.96 -10.01 16.07
N MET A 192 -6.90 -9.32 15.42
CA MET A 192 -6.64 -8.43 14.27
C MET A 192 -5.66 -7.30 14.65
N ILE A 193 -5.87 -6.66 15.80
CA ILE A 193 -4.99 -5.62 16.34
C ILE A 193 -3.58 -6.17 16.59
N ARG A 194 -3.49 -7.35 17.23
CA ARG A 194 -2.20 -7.97 17.54
C ARG A 194 -1.42 -8.32 16.27
N ILE A 195 -2.07 -8.85 15.25
CA ILE A 195 -1.45 -9.15 13.96
C ILE A 195 -1.01 -7.86 13.26
N GLY A 196 -1.87 -6.84 13.23
CA GLY A 196 -1.53 -5.53 12.65
C GLY A 196 -0.31 -4.88 13.32
N ARG A 197 -0.23 -4.91 14.65
CA ARG A 197 0.95 -4.44 15.40
C ARG A 197 2.21 -5.23 15.08
N LYS A 198 2.10 -6.54 14.81
CA LYS A 198 3.23 -7.38 14.39
C LYS A 198 3.69 -6.98 12.98
N LEU A 199 2.76 -6.77 12.05
CA LEU A 199 3.05 -6.30 10.70
C LEU A 199 3.79 -4.95 10.74
N HIS A 200 3.32 -3.99 11.54
CA HIS A 200 3.95 -2.68 11.71
C HIS A 200 5.43 -2.79 12.07
N LYS A 201 5.75 -3.60 13.09
CA LYS A 201 7.14 -3.84 13.51
C LYS A 201 8.00 -4.46 12.41
N ILE A 202 7.43 -5.34 11.58
CA ILE A 202 8.15 -5.96 10.47
C ILE A 202 8.45 -4.93 9.38
N ILE A 203 7.45 -4.09 9.05
CA ILE A 203 7.60 -3.04 8.04
C ILE A 203 8.62 -1.99 8.50
N GLU A 204 8.52 -1.49 9.74
CA GLU A 204 9.48 -0.55 10.32
C GLU A 204 10.92 -1.08 10.28
N LYS A 205 11.11 -2.34 10.68
CA LYS A 205 12.43 -2.97 10.63
C LYS A 205 12.98 -2.98 9.21
N ARG A 206 12.15 -3.35 8.24
CA ARG A 206 12.59 -3.49 6.84
C ARG A 206 12.90 -2.16 6.18
N MET A 207 12.10 -1.15 6.46
CA MET A 207 12.37 0.23 6.07
C MET A 207 13.70 0.73 6.67
N SER A 208 13.93 0.48 7.97
CA SER A 208 15.20 0.83 8.62
C SER A 208 16.41 0.12 7.98
N ASP A 209 16.24 -1.16 7.63
CA ASP A 209 17.27 -1.93 6.94
C ASP A 209 17.55 -1.40 5.52
N LEU A 210 16.53 -0.89 4.81
CA LEU A 210 16.68 -0.23 3.52
C LEU A 210 17.41 1.12 3.62
N GLU A 211 16.99 1.98 4.55
CA GLU A 211 17.65 3.28 4.79
C GLU A 211 19.13 3.08 5.16
N ASN A 212 19.44 2.05 5.96
CA ASN A 212 20.81 1.69 6.29
C ASN A 212 21.61 1.20 5.07
N ARG A 213 21.00 0.42 4.18
CA ARG A 213 21.62 -0.02 2.92
C ARG A 213 21.92 1.19 2.03
N GLN A 214 20.95 2.08 1.82
CA GLN A 214 21.10 3.28 1.01
C GLN A 214 22.23 4.18 1.53
N ARG A 215 22.28 4.43 2.85
CA ARG A 215 23.37 5.21 3.48
C ARG A 215 24.76 4.62 3.23
N ARG A 216 24.89 3.29 3.21
CA ARG A 216 26.19 2.62 2.95
C ARG A 216 26.62 2.72 1.49
N THR A 217 25.66 2.75 0.55
CA THR A 217 25.96 2.88 -0.89
C THR A 217 26.39 4.30 -1.27
N LEU A 218 26.08 5.30 -0.46
CA LEU A 218 26.40 6.71 -0.70
C LEU A 218 27.76 7.16 -0.14
N ILE A 219 28.45 6.31 0.64
CA ILE A 219 29.80 6.54 1.22
C ILE A 219 30.85 5.84 0.35
#